data_AF-A0A3D3VQC5-F1
#
_entry.id   AF-A0A3D3VQC5-F1
#
_cell.length_a   1.000
_cell.length_b   1.000
_cell.length_c   1.000
_cell.angle_alpha   90.00
_cell.angle_beta   90.00
_cell.angle_gamma   90.00
#
_symmetry.space_group_name_H-M   'P 1'
#
loop_
_entity.id
_entity.type
_entity.pdbx_description
1 polymer ?
#
loop_
_entity_poly.entity_id
_entity_poly.type
_entity_poly.pdbx_seq_one_letter_code
_entity_poly.pdbx_strand_id
1 'polypeptide(L)'
;MGSRSDWPTLQPAHSLLRKAGIPTEVRIVSAHRTPIRLVAYARSAQKRGLRILIAGAGGAAHLPGMAAALTPLPVLGIPVASKSLRGLDSLLSIAQMPAGIPVATFPIGKKGATAAARFVIALFRHLS
;
A
#
# COMPACT_ATOMS: atom_id res chain seq x y z
N MET A 1 5.17 3.96 -1.36
CA MET A 1 4.72 4.24 -2.75
C MET A 1 5.90 4.19 -3.70
N GLY A 2 5.69 3.99 -5.00
CA GLY A 2 6.77 3.78 -5.97
C GLY A 2 7.48 5.05 -6.46
N SER A 3 6.82 6.21 -6.33
CA SER A 3 7.32 7.50 -6.82
C SER A 3 6.79 8.68 -5.99
N ARG A 4 7.45 9.84 -6.04
CA ARG A 4 6.91 11.10 -5.51
C ARG A 4 5.57 11.47 -6.16
N SER A 5 5.40 11.15 -7.44
CA SER A 5 4.17 11.41 -8.20
C SER A 5 2.96 10.65 -7.66
N ASP A 6 3.16 9.58 -6.89
CA ASP A 6 2.06 8.81 -6.28
C ASP A 6 1.55 9.46 -5.00
N TRP A 7 2.32 10.38 -4.41
CA TRP A 7 2.02 10.98 -3.11
C TRP A 7 0.66 11.67 -3.05
N PRO A 8 0.22 12.47 -4.04
CA PRO A 8 -1.11 13.07 -4.02
C PRO A 8 -2.25 12.05 -3.91
N THR A 9 -2.04 10.81 -4.38
CA THR A 9 -3.01 9.71 -4.26
C THR A 9 -3.04 9.13 -2.85
N LEU A 10 -1.89 9.02 -2.19
CA LEU A 10 -1.70 8.33 -0.91
C LEU A 10 -1.77 9.26 0.31
N GLN A 11 -1.55 10.57 0.12
CA GLN A 11 -1.60 11.59 1.16
C GLN A 11 -2.91 11.58 2.00
N PRO A 12 -4.10 11.31 1.43
CA PRO A 12 -5.32 11.20 2.23
C PRO A 12 -5.23 10.11 3.30
N ALA A 13 -4.58 8.97 3.00
CA ALA A 13 -4.42 7.90 3.98
C ALA A 13 -3.58 8.36 5.18
N HIS A 14 -2.40 8.94 4.90
CA HIS A 14 -1.52 9.45 5.96
C HIS A 14 -2.20 10.54 6.80
N SER A 15 -2.93 11.46 6.15
CA SER A 15 -3.61 12.55 6.83
C SER A 15 -4.73 12.04 7.76
N LEU A 16 -5.50 11.05 7.33
CA LEU A 16 -6.56 10.45 8.14
C LEU A 16 -6.02 9.64 9.31
N LEU A 17 -5.00 8.81 9.08
CA LEU A 17 -4.37 8.02 10.15
C LEU A 17 -3.75 8.92 11.21
N ARG A 18 -3.08 10.01 10.80
CA ARG A 18 -2.54 11.01 11.72
C ARG A 18 -3.64 11.68 12.55
N LYS A 19 -4.76 12.08 11.93
CA LYS A 19 -5.91 12.65 12.63
C LYS A 19 -6.53 11.67 13.65
N ALA A 20 -6.46 10.38 13.36
CA ALA A 20 -6.92 9.32 14.26
C ALA A 20 -5.89 8.94 15.34
N GLY A 21 -4.74 9.64 15.43
CA GLY A 21 -3.69 9.34 16.40
C GLY A 21 -2.88 8.08 16.10
N ILE A 22 -2.99 7.51 14.88
CA ILE A 22 -2.26 6.30 14.49
C ILE A 22 -0.90 6.71 13.89
N PRO A 23 0.24 6.33 14.52
CA PRO A 23 1.57 6.67 14.00
C PRO A 23 1.82 5.99 12.65
N THR A 24 2.41 6.72 11.71
CA THR A 24 2.76 6.20 10.38
C THR A 24 4.10 6.73 9.93
N GLU A 25 4.84 5.94 9.15
CA GLU A 25 5.97 6.42 8.36
C GLU A 25 5.63 6.43 6.87
N VAL A 26 6.22 7.37 6.13
CA VAL A 26 6.01 7.51 4.68
C VAL A 26 7.33 7.32 3.96
N ARG A 27 7.38 6.35 3.03
CA ARG A 27 8.58 6.04 2.24
C ARG A 27 8.28 5.91 0.76
N ILE A 28 9.27 6.30 -0.05
CA ILE A 28 9.31 6.03 -1.49
C ILE A 28 10.20 4.80 -1.69
N VAL A 29 9.59 3.73 -2.18
CA VAL A 29 10.19 2.42 -2.39
C VAL A 29 9.65 1.91 -3.72
N SER A 30 10.48 1.92 -4.75
CA SER A 30 10.09 1.48 -6.09
C SER A 30 10.40 -0.01 -6.25
N ALA A 31 9.40 -0.81 -6.60
CA ALA A 31 9.57 -2.23 -6.89
C ALA A 31 10.54 -2.47 -8.06
N HIS A 32 10.43 -1.68 -9.13
CA HIS A 32 11.23 -1.87 -10.34
C HIS A 32 12.58 -1.15 -10.28
N ARG A 33 12.65 0.05 -9.70
CA ARG A 33 13.88 0.87 -9.72
C ARG A 33 14.77 0.65 -8.50
N THR A 34 14.21 0.18 -7.40
CA THR A 34 14.94 -0.07 -6.15
C THR A 34 14.51 -1.39 -5.50
N PRO A 35 14.56 -2.53 -6.22
CA PRO A 35 14.05 -3.81 -5.72
C PRO A 35 14.71 -4.25 -4.41
N ILE A 36 16.02 -4.04 -4.25
CA ILE A 36 16.74 -4.40 -3.02
C ILE A 36 16.25 -3.57 -1.82
N ARG A 37 15.91 -2.30 -2.03
CA ARG A 37 15.30 -1.45 -0.99
C ARG A 37 13.92 -1.97 -0.59
N LEU A 38 13.12 -2.46 -1.54
CA LEU A 38 11.83 -3.09 -1.27
C LEU A 38 12.01 -4.34 -0.40
N VAL A 39 12.95 -5.22 -0.77
CA VAL A 39 13.29 -6.42 0.00
C VAL A 39 13.67 -6.08 1.43
N ALA A 40 14.60 -5.15 1.61
CA ALA A 40 15.05 -4.71 2.94
C ALA A 40 13.90 -4.08 3.75
N TYR A 41 13.08 -3.24 3.14
CA TYR A 41 11.98 -2.55 3.81
C TYR A 41 10.89 -3.51 4.30
N ALA A 42 10.44 -4.43 3.43
CA ALA A 42 9.35 -5.36 3.72
C ALA A 42 9.77 -6.44 4.74
N ARG A 43 10.96 -7.03 4.59
CA ARG A 43 11.47 -8.07 5.51
C ARG A 43 11.75 -7.54 6.92
N SER A 44 12.17 -6.28 7.04
CA SER A 44 12.43 -5.66 8.35
C SER A 44 11.18 -5.07 9.00
N ALA A 45 10.07 -4.92 8.28
CA ALA A 45 8.90 -4.14 8.72
C ALA A 45 8.37 -4.56 10.10
N GLN A 46 8.13 -5.86 10.30
CA GLN A 46 7.62 -6.38 11.57
C GLN A 46 8.60 -6.15 12.71
N LYS A 47 9.91 -6.38 12.49
CA LYS A 47 10.95 -6.17 13.51
C LYS A 47 11.07 -4.70 13.93
N ARG A 48 10.72 -3.76 13.04
CA ARG A 48 10.67 -2.32 13.31
C ARG A 48 9.37 -1.87 14.01
N GLY A 49 8.48 -2.80 14.35
CA GLY A 49 7.20 -2.51 15.03
C GLY A 49 6.06 -2.11 14.10
N LEU A 50 6.23 -2.19 12.77
CA LEU A 50 5.11 -1.98 11.86
C LEU A 50 4.10 -3.11 11.98
N ARG A 51 2.81 -2.76 11.85
CA ARG A 51 1.69 -3.72 11.94
C ARG A 51 0.96 -3.91 10.62
N ILE A 52 0.94 -2.88 9.78
CA ILE A 52 0.23 -2.85 8.48
C ILE A 52 1.09 -2.08 7.48
N LEU A 53 1.15 -2.54 6.23
CA LEU A 53 1.75 -1.79 5.12
C LEU A 53 0.66 -1.26 4.18
N ILE A 54 0.65 0.04 3.92
CA ILE A 54 -0.17 0.63 2.85
C ILE A 54 0.74 0.93 1.65
N ALA A 55 0.52 0.23 0.54
CA ALA A 55 1.35 0.28 -0.65
C ALA A 55 0.56 0.80 -1.86
N GLY A 56 1.02 1.89 -2.46
CA GLY A 56 0.45 2.45 -3.69
C GLY A 56 1.39 2.34 -4.88
N ALA A 57 0.86 1.91 -6.02
CA ALA A 57 1.55 1.84 -7.31
C ALA A 57 0.56 1.92 -8.49
N GLY A 58 1.03 2.33 -9.67
CA GLY A 58 0.24 2.43 -10.90
C GLY A 58 0.89 1.72 -12.09
N GLY A 59 0.12 1.48 -13.15
CA GLY A 59 0.53 0.69 -14.31
C GLY A 59 0.71 -0.78 -13.95
N ALA A 60 1.86 -1.35 -14.30
CA ALA A 60 2.32 -2.66 -13.81
C ALA A 60 2.66 -2.59 -12.31
N ALA A 61 1.63 -2.55 -11.47
CA ALA A 61 1.70 -2.09 -10.09
C ALA A 61 2.18 -3.16 -9.09
N HIS A 62 3.43 -3.62 -9.22
CA HIS A 62 3.96 -4.77 -8.46
C HIS A 62 4.32 -4.49 -6.99
N LEU A 63 4.36 -3.22 -6.56
CA LEU A 63 4.82 -2.88 -5.20
C LEU A 63 4.00 -3.56 -4.09
N PRO A 64 2.65 -3.57 -4.10
CA PRO A 64 1.88 -4.22 -3.04
C PRO A 64 2.07 -5.73 -2.99
N GLY A 65 1.99 -6.41 -4.14
CA GLY A 65 2.15 -7.86 -4.22
C GLY A 65 3.54 -8.32 -3.79
N MET A 66 4.59 -7.66 -4.26
CA MET A 66 5.96 -7.97 -3.85
C MET A 66 6.21 -7.68 -2.36
N ALA A 67 5.64 -6.60 -1.81
CA ALA A 67 5.73 -6.33 -0.38
C ALA A 67 5.05 -7.46 0.43
N ALA A 68 3.87 -7.91 0.01
CA ALA A 68 3.14 -9.01 0.66
C ALA A 68 3.90 -10.33 0.60
N ALA A 69 4.61 -10.61 -0.50
CA ALA A 69 5.46 -11.81 -0.62
C ALA A 69 6.66 -11.82 0.33
N LEU A 70 7.02 -10.67 0.93
CA LEU A 70 8.26 -10.48 1.68
C LEU A 70 8.03 -10.21 3.17
N THR A 71 6.77 -10.23 3.64
CA THR A 71 6.41 -9.90 5.01
C THR A 71 5.17 -10.67 5.45
N PRO A 72 5.07 -11.08 6.72
CA PRO A 72 3.83 -11.66 7.25
C PRO A 72 2.78 -10.60 7.61
N LEU A 73 3.13 -9.31 7.54
CA LEU A 73 2.20 -8.23 7.86
C LEU A 73 1.11 -8.07 6.77
N PRO A 74 -0.11 -7.70 7.15
CA PRO A 74 -1.14 -7.31 6.19
C PRO A 74 -0.67 -6.18 5.26
N VAL A 75 -0.85 -6.38 3.96
CA VAL A 75 -0.55 -5.36 2.93
C VAL A 75 -1.84 -4.90 2.27
N LEU A 76 -2.04 -3.58 2.30
CA LEU A 76 -3.20 -2.88 1.74
C LEU A 76 -2.74 -2.19 0.45
N GLY A 77 -3.22 -2.69 -0.69
CA GLY A 77 -2.87 -2.22 -2.03
C GLY A 77 -3.77 -1.11 -2.53
N ILE A 78 -3.19 0.02 -2.92
CA ILE A 78 -3.89 1.17 -3.51
C ILE A 78 -3.53 1.29 -4.99
N PRO A 79 -4.43 0.96 -5.91
CA PRO A 79 -4.22 1.19 -7.35
C PRO A 79 -4.15 2.69 -7.64
N VAL A 80 -3.01 3.16 -8.12
CA VAL A 80 -2.85 4.55 -8.57
C VAL A 80 -3.32 4.66 -10.01
N ALA A 81 -4.15 5.66 -10.34
CA ALA A 81 -4.68 5.82 -11.68
C ALA A 81 -3.54 6.06 -12.71
N SER A 82 -3.39 5.13 -13.66
CA SER A 82 -2.56 5.30 -14.85
C SER A 82 -3.16 6.34 -15.81
N LYS A 83 -2.35 6.94 -16.69
CA LYS A 83 -2.87 7.84 -17.74
C LYS A 83 -3.75 7.12 -18.77
N SER A 84 -3.27 6.00 -19.32
CA SER A 84 -3.92 5.34 -20.46
C SER A 84 -5.15 4.52 -20.06
N LEU A 85 -5.04 3.70 -19.01
CA LEU A 85 -6.08 2.75 -18.62
C LEU A 85 -6.84 3.17 -17.35
N ARG A 86 -6.67 4.43 -16.93
CA ARG A 86 -7.34 5.05 -15.77
C ARG A 86 -7.26 4.21 -14.48
N GLY A 87 -6.22 3.38 -14.34
CA GLY A 87 -5.97 2.54 -13.17
C GLY A 87 -6.54 1.13 -13.24
N LEU A 88 -7.17 0.70 -14.35
CA LEU A 88 -7.59 -0.69 -14.53
C LEU A 88 -6.38 -1.64 -14.53
N ASP A 89 -5.32 -1.26 -15.24
CA ASP A 89 -4.02 -1.95 -15.21
C ASP A 89 -3.47 -2.12 -13.79
N SER A 90 -3.57 -1.06 -13.02
CA SER A 90 -3.07 -0.95 -11.65
C SER A 90 -3.91 -1.81 -10.72
N LEU A 91 -5.22 -1.80 -10.90
CA LEU A 91 -6.17 -2.60 -10.14
C LEU A 91 -5.91 -4.08 -10.37
N LEU A 92 -5.87 -4.53 -11.63
CA LEU A 92 -5.67 -5.95 -11.95
C LEU A 92 -4.28 -6.43 -11.52
N SER A 93 -3.24 -5.60 -11.67
CA SER A 93 -1.88 -5.92 -11.21
C SER A 93 -1.76 -6.09 -9.68
N ILE A 94 -2.69 -5.53 -8.90
CA ILE A 94 -2.67 -5.59 -7.44
C ILE A 94 -3.67 -6.64 -6.91
N ALA A 95 -4.88 -6.69 -7.49
CA ALA A 95 -5.99 -7.50 -6.97
C ALA A 95 -5.84 -8.99 -7.27
N GLN A 96 -5.25 -9.34 -8.43
CA GLN A 96 -5.20 -10.72 -8.92
C GLN A 96 -4.02 -11.51 -8.35
N MET A 97 -3.73 -11.36 -7.05
CA MET A 97 -2.70 -12.14 -6.39
C MET A 97 -3.11 -13.62 -6.28
N PRO A 98 -2.16 -14.56 -6.40
CA PRO A 98 -2.43 -15.97 -6.12
C PRO A 98 -2.78 -16.16 -4.63
N ALA A 99 -3.54 -17.21 -4.32
CA ALA A 99 -4.15 -17.44 -3.00
C ALA A 99 -3.16 -17.43 -1.81
N GLY A 100 -1.90 -17.79 -2.01
CA GLY A 100 -0.90 -17.87 -0.94
C GLY A 100 -0.31 -16.52 -0.48
N ILE A 101 -0.51 -15.43 -1.25
CA ILE A 101 0.13 -14.13 -0.97
C ILE A 101 -0.93 -13.02 -1.08
N PRO A 102 -1.77 -12.83 -0.05
CA PRO A 102 -2.91 -11.93 -0.15
C PRO A 102 -2.50 -10.45 -0.14
N VAL A 103 -3.24 -9.63 -0.92
CA VAL A 103 -3.22 -8.17 -0.84
C VAL A 103 -4.65 -7.67 -0.68
N ALA A 104 -4.92 -6.94 0.40
CA ALA A 104 -6.20 -6.26 0.57
C ALA A 104 -6.27 -5.07 -0.39
N THR A 105 -7.00 -5.21 -1.50
CA THR A 105 -7.02 -4.22 -2.58
C THR A 105 -8.19 -3.25 -2.43
N PHE A 106 -7.92 -1.96 -2.59
CA PHE A 106 -8.90 -0.88 -2.42
C PHE A 106 -9.25 -0.20 -3.76
N PRO A 107 -10.29 0.65 -3.81
CA PRO A 107 -10.65 1.39 -5.02
C PRO A 107 -9.48 2.16 -5.64
N ILE A 108 -9.57 2.46 -6.95
CA ILE A 108 -8.55 3.25 -7.64
C ILE A 108 -8.47 4.68 -7.07
N GLY A 109 -7.24 5.18 -6.90
CA GLY A 109 -6.94 6.58 -6.61
C GLY A 109 -7.19 7.01 -5.15
N LYS A 110 -7.48 8.30 -4.96
CA LYS A 110 -7.65 8.92 -3.62
C LYS A 110 -8.76 8.27 -2.79
N LYS A 111 -9.80 7.75 -3.45
CA LYS A 111 -10.88 7.00 -2.81
C LYS A 111 -10.34 5.73 -2.14
N GLY A 112 -9.42 5.02 -2.80
CA GLY A 112 -8.73 3.85 -2.25
C GLY A 112 -7.90 4.18 -1.02
N ALA A 113 -7.05 5.21 -1.11
CA ALA A 113 -6.24 5.64 0.02
C ALA A 113 -7.10 6.02 1.24
N THR A 114 -8.21 6.72 1.00
CA THR A 114 -9.19 7.07 2.04
C THR A 114 -9.85 5.83 2.65
N ALA A 115 -10.28 4.88 1.82
CA ALA A 115 -10.91 3.64 2.26
C ALA A 115 -9.94 2.78 3.07
N ALA A 116 -8.69 2.66 2.64
CA ALA A 116 -7.65 1.91 3.35
C ALA A 116 -7.36 2.50 4.74
N ALA A 117 -7.25 3.83 4.85
CA ALA A 117 -7.09 4.45 6.17
C ALA A 117 -8.29 4.22 7.08
N ARG A 118 -9.52 4.31 6.56
CA ARG A 118 -10.73 3.98 7.35
C ARG A 118 -10.76 2.53 7.78
N PHE A 119 -10.37 1.61 6.90
CA PHE A 119 -10.25 0.19 7.22
C PHE A 119 -9.24 -0.04 8.35
N VAL A 120 -8.07 0.59 8.29
CA VAL A 120 -7.07 0.53 9.38
C VAL A 120 -7.64 1.13 10.68
N ILE A 121 -8.30 2.29 10.64
CA ILE A 121 -8.91 2.90 11.83
C ILE A 121 -9.95 1.96 12.45
N ALA A 122 -10.78 1.31 11.64
CA ALA A 122 -11.76 0.33 12.13
C ALA A 122 -11.05 -0.86 12.79
N LEU A 123 -10.03 -1.44 12.14
CA LEU A 123 -9.24 -2.53 12.73
C LEU A 123 -8.62 -2.15 14.07
N PHE A 124 -8.00 -0.97 14.17
CA PHE A 124 -7.40 -0.50 15.42
C PHE A 124 -8.45 -0.35 16.52
N ARG A 125 -9.63 0.18 16.23
CA ARG A 125 -10.68 0.38 17.26
C ARG A 125 -11.34 -0.90 17.76
N HIS A 126 -11.28 -1.99 16.99
CA HIS A 126 -11.93 -3.25 17.32
C HIS A 126 -10.97 -4.34 17.83
N LEU A 127 -9.66 -4.15 17.66
CA LEU A 127 -8.62 -5.12 18.04
C LEU A 127 -7.66 -4.59 19.12
N SER A 128 -7.89 -3.37 19.62
CA SER A 128 -7.17 -2.78 20.77
C SER A 128 -8.08 -2.76 21.98
#